data_AF-A0A0U5FPK1-F1
#
_entry.id   AF-A0A0U5FPK1-F1
#
_cell.length_a   1.000
_cell.length_b   1.000
_cell.length_c   1.000
_cell.angle_alpha   90.00
_cell.angle_beta   90.00
_cell.angle_gamma   90.00
#
_symmetry.space_group_name_H-M   'P 1'
#
loop_
_entity.id
_entity.type
_entity.pdbx_description
1 polymer ?
#
loop_
_entity_poly.entity_id
_entity_poly.type
_entity_poly.pdbx_seq_one_letter_code
_entity_poly.pdbx_strand_id
1 'polypeptide(L)'
;MALDLQPPSERKRVKVYELKENDWFDRGTGFCTGRIQDDEPRIFVESEDKPVRVLLETKISKDGGYQKQQDTLIVWTEPNQTDMALSFQEAEGCAVIWNFVNNVQQHLLNLAAGDDALSDDLEHLQTVQLPPAELAHLADIDHLMRAASITQAGRDALSKCVIRDEYIHKLLPLVTIAEDLESLTDLHRLCNIMKSLILLNDTTIIETVVTDPVILGVVGALECTFGYAFMHGRALTVYR
;
A
#
# COMPACT_ATOMS: atom_id res chain seq x y z
N MET A 1 -18.56 -11.13 -15.60
CA MET A 1 -19.09 -10.00 -14.81
C MET A 1 -18.05 -8.92 -14.99
N ALA A 2 -18.40 -7.75 -15.54
CA ALA A 2 -17.40 -6.80 -16.02
C ALA A 2 -16.53 -6.29 -14.86
N LEU A 3 -15.20 -6.38 -14.99
CA LEU A 3 -14.30 -5.89 -13.95
C LEU A 3 -14.44 -4.38 -13.76
N ASP A 4 -14.68 -3.96 -12.53
CA ASP A 4 -14.74 -2.56 -12.13
C ASP A 4 -13.44 -2.13 -11.40
N LEU A 5 -12.32 -2.68 -11.86
CA LEU A 5 -10.99 -2.21 -11.51
C LEU A 5 -10.71 -1.00 -12.41
N GLN A 6 -10.84 0.21 -11.87
CA GLN A 6 -10.56 1.42 -12.65
C GLN A 6 -9.06 1.45 -13.03
N PRO A 7 -8.72 1.31 -14.34
CA PRO A 7 -7.34 1.40 -14.76
C PRO A 7 -6.81 2.82 -14.48
N PRO A 8 -5.50 2.97 -14.19
CA PRO A 8 -4.90 4.29 -14.07
C PRO A 8 -5.22 5.13 -15.33
N SER A 9 -5.93 6.25 -15.16
CA SER A 9 -6.38 7.07 -16.30
C SER A 9 -5.22 7.84 -16.96
N GLU A 10 -4.08 7.95 -16.27
CA GLU A 10 -2.90 8.65 -16.72
C GLU A 10 -1.87 7.71 -17.35
N ARG A 11 -1.50 8.03 -18.59
CA ARG A 11 -0.43 7.37 -19.33
C ARG A 11 0.93 7.76 -18.72
N LYS A 12 1.67 6.79 -18.19
CA LYS A 12 2.98 7.04 -17.58
C LYS A 12 4.10 6.69 -18.56
N ARG A 13 5.03 7.61 -18.80
CA ARG A 13 6.13 7.40 -19.77
C ARG A 13 7.19 6.44 -19.20
N VAL A 14 7.51 5.40 -19.96
CA VAL A 14 8.41 4.30 -19.57
C VAL A 14 9.32 3.89 -20.71
N LYS A 15 10.46 3.30 -20.35
CA LYS A 15 11.28 2.47 -21.24
C LYS A 15 11.09 1.00 -20.90
N VAL A 16 10.97 0.17 -21.94
CA VAL A 16 10.83 -1.28 -21.83
C VAL A 16 12.17 -1.93 -22.12
N TYR A 17 12.66 -2.76 -21.19
CA TYR A 17 13.86 -3.56 -21.37
C TYR A 17 13.57 -5.05 -21.33
N GLU A 18 14.36 -5.80 -22.08
CA GLU A 18 14.34 -7.26 -22.15
C GLU A 18 15.76 -7.78 -21.97
N LEU A 19 15.98 -8.73 -21.07
CA LEU A 19 17.30 -9.32 -20.86
C LEU A 19 17.58 -10.36 -21.94
N LYS A 20 18.65 -10.18 -22.71
CA LYS A 20 19.15 -11.13 -23.72
C LYS A 20 20.64 -11.34 -23.52
N GLU A 21 21.06 -12.61 -23.44
CA GLU A 21 22.50 -12.95 -23.34
C GLU A 21 23.22 -12.20 -22.20
N ASN A 22 22.55 -12.00 -21.05
CA ASN A 22 22.99 -11.19 -19.90
C ASN A 22 23.08 -9.67 -20.09
N ASP A 23 22.62 -9.13 -21.22
CA ASP A 23 22.55 -7.70 -21.48
C ASP A 23 21.10 -7.19 -21.60
N TRP A 24 20.83 -6.02 -21.01
CA TRP A 24 19.51 -5.39 -21.09
C TRP A 24 19.32 -4.67 -22.43
N PHE A 25 18.40 -5.16 -23.23
CA PHE A 25 18.08 -4.61 -24.55
C PHE A 25 16.88 -3.64 -24.47
N ASP A 26 17.07 -2.39 -24.92
CA ASP A 26 16.00 -1.38 -24.99
C ASP A 26 15.03 -1.69 -26.15
N ARG A 27 13.78 -2.03 -25.80
CA ARG A 27 12.70 -2.29 -26.78
C ARG A 27 12.05 -1.00 -27.29
N GLY A 28 12.24 0.11 -26.59
CA GLY A 28 11.73 1.43 -26.94
C GLY A 28 11.14 2.18 -25.75
N THR A 29 10.80 3.45 -26.02
CA THR A 29 10.10 4.33 -25.08
C THR A 29 8.63 4.42 -25.44
N GLY A 30 7.77 4.43 -24.43
CA GLY A 30 6.33 4.40 -24.61
C GLY A 30 5.55 4.83 -23.39
N PHE A 31 4.23 4.70 -23.49
CA PHE A 31 3.28 5.06 -22.45
C PHE A 31 2.67 3.80 -21.85
N CYS A 32 2.94 3.57 -20.56
CA CYS A 32 2.43 2.48 -19.77
C CYS A 32 1.03 2.79 -19.23
N THR A 33 0.15 1.80 -19.31
CA THR A 33 -1.19 1.78 -18.72
C THR A 33 -1.48 0.40 -18.15
N GLY A 34 -2.10 0.34 -16.97
CA GLY A 34 -2.78 -0.87 -16.52
C GLY A 34 -4.10 -0.97 -17.28
N ARG A 35 -4.41 -2.12 -17.88
CA ARG A 35 -5.68 -2.36 -18.58
C ARG A 35 -6.25 -3.69 -18.15
N ILE A 36 -7.53 -3.83 -18.36
CA ILE A 36 -8.22 -5.05 -18.04
C ILE A 36 -9.11 -5.40 -19.20
N GLN A 37 -8.83 -6.55 -19.77
CA GLN A 37 -9.40 -7.01 -21.01
C GLN A 37 -9.87 -8.44 -20.80
N ASP A 38 -11.15 -8.71 -21.08
CA ASP A 38 -11.75 -10.03 -20.96
C ASP A 38 -11.59 -10.67 -19.57
N ASP A 39 -11.84 -9.92 -18.49
CA ASP A 39 -11.62 -10.37 -17.11
C ASP A 39 -10.14 -10.65 -16.76
N GLU A 40 -9.19 -10.24 -17.61
CA GLU A 40 -7.75 -10.40 -17.40
C GLU A 40 -7.02 -9.05 -17.22
N PRO A 41 -6.34 -8.86 -16.07
CA PRO A 41 -5.53 -7.67 -15.83
C PRO A 41 -4.16 -7.77 -16.54
N ARG A 42 -3.79 -6.68 -17.23
CA ARG A 42 -2.58 -6.61 -18.07
C ARG A 42 -1.85 -5.28 -17.90
N ILE A 43 -0.54 -5.31 -18.08
CA ILE A 43 0.28 -4.11 -18.29
C ILE A 43 0.46 -3.92 -19.79
N PHE A 44 0.17 -2.72 -20.26
CA PHE A 44 0.22 -2.37 -21.68
C PHE A 44 1.08 -1.13 -21.91
N VAL A 45 2.03 -1.22 -22.85
CA VAL A 45 2.92 -0.11 -23.24
C VAL A 45 2.81 0.17 -24.72
N GLU A 46 2.30 1.36 -25.07
CA GLU A 46 2.21 1.86 -26.44
C GLU A 46 3.46 2.68 -26.80
N SER A 47 4.02 2.47 -27.99
CA SER A 47 5.19 3.22 -28.48
C SER A 47 4.87 4.71 -28.64
N GLU A 48 5.80 5.58 -28.24
CA GLU A 48 5.63 7.03 -28.46
C GLU A 48 5.88 7.45 -29.91
N ASP A 49 6.79 6.75 -30.62
CA ASP A 49 7.23 7.14 -31.97
C ASP A 49 6.37 6.57 -33.10
N LYS A 50 5.67 5.46 -32.84
CA LYS A 50 4.93 4.71 -33.87
C LYS A 50 3.48 4.52 -33.44
N PRO A 51 2.51 5.15 -34.13
CA PRO A 51 1.11 4.98 -33.80
C PRO A 51 0.71 3.51 -33.89
N VAL A 52 -0.07 3.04 -32.91
CA VAL A 52 -0.60 1.65 -32.83
C VAL A 52 0.44 0.56 -32.55
N ARG A 53 1.74 0.89 -32.46
CA ARG A 53 2.75 -0.11 -32.10
C ARG A 53 2.74 -0.38 -30.59
N VAL A 54 2.52 -1.63 -30.22
CA VAL A 54 2.66 -2.12 -28.84
C VAL A 54 4.11 -2.53 -28.60
N LEU A 55 4.72 -2.00 -27.54
CA LEU A 55 6.07 -2.37 -27.12
C LEU A 55 6.04 -3.57 -26.18
N LEU A 56 5.05 -3.59 -25.29
CA LEU A 56 4.82 -4.63 -24.29
C LEU A 56 3.33 -4.80 -24.04
N GLU A 57 2.90 -6.05 -24.00
CA GLU A 57 1.64 -6.47 -23.44
C GLU A 57 1.93 -7.71 -22.58
N THR A 58 1.68 -7.62 -21.28
CA THR A 58 1.91 -8.73 -20.36
C THR A 58 0.73 -8.91 -19.42
N LYS A 59 0.36 -10.17 -19.18
CA LYS A 59 -0.70 -10.53 -18.23
C LYS A 59 -0.13 -10.59 -16.84
N ILE A 60 -0.75 -9.85 -15.93
CA ILE A 60 -0.37 -9.89 -14.51
C ILE A 60 -0.84 -11.23 -13.96
N SER A 61 0.12 -12.05 -13.53
CA SER A 61 -0.10 -13.39 -13.00
C SER A 61 0.24 -13.44 -11.52
N LYS A 62 -0.42 -14.32 -10.75
CA LYS A 62 -0.16 -14.49 -9.32
C LYS A 62 1.32 -14.81 -9.04
N ASP A 63 1.92 -15.65 -9.88
CA ASP A 63 3.30 -16.12 -9.76
C ASP A 63 4.30 -15.25 -10.55
N GLY A 64 3.90 -14.06 -11.01
CA GLY A 64 4.67 -13.24 -11.96
C GLY A 64 6.00 -12.68 -11.42
N GLY A 65 6.29 -12.80 -10.13
CA GLY A 65 7.59 -12.43 -9.56
C GLY A 65 7.94 -10.93 -9.69
N TYR A 66 6.94 -10.06 -9.87
CA TYR A 66 7.15 -8.62 -10.00
C TYR A 66 7.85 -8.06 -8.77
N GLN A 67 8.89 -7.25 -9.00
CA GLN A 67 9.70 -6.62 -7.96
C GLN A 67 9.96 -5.17 -8.34
N LYS A 68 9.65 -4.25 -7.40
CA LYS A 68 10.06 -2.86 -7.52
C LYS A 68 11.52 -2.74 -7.11
N GLN A 69 12.38 -2.29 -8.02
CA GLN A 69 13.75 -1.91 -7.74
C GLN A 69 13.86 -0.39 -7.79
N GLN A 70 14.53 0.21 -6.81
CA GLN A 70 14.59 1.68 -6.69
C GLN A 70 13.17 2.30 -6.70
N ASP A 71 13.06 3.61 -6.95
CA ASP A 71 11.77 4.28 -7.01
C ASP A 71 11.13 4.31 -8.41
N THR A 72 11.86 3.86 -9.44
CA THR A 72 11.50 4.04 -10.84
C THR A 72 11.64 2.77 -11.69
N LEU A 73 11.93 1.60 -11.13
CA LEU A 73 12.12 0.36 -11.89
C LEU A 73 11.20 -0.75 -11.37
N ILE A 74 10.54 -1.45 -12.29
CA ILE A 74 9.79 -2.68 -12.00
C ILE A 74 10.40 -3.79 -12.85
N VAL A 75 10.78 -4.90 -12.25
CA VAL A 75 11.43 -6.05 -12.89
C VAL A 75 10.61 -7.31 -12.63
N TRP A 76 10.48 -8.19 -13.62
CA TRP A 76 9.81 -9.48 -13.48
C TRP A 76 10.32 -10.48 -14.53
N THR A 77 9.92 -11.74 -14.39
CA THR A 77 10.25 -12.80 -15.34
C THR A 77 8.97 -13.29 -16.01
N GLU A 78 8.91 -13.25 -17.33
CA GLU A 78 7.79 -13.75 -18.12
C GLU A 78 7.72 -15.29 -18.12
N PRO A 79 6.56 -15.91 -18.42
CA PRO A 79 6.41 -17.37 -18.48
C PRO A 79 7.34 -18.05 -19.50
N ASN A 80 7.81 -17.31 -20.51
CA ASN A 80 8.82 -17.76 -21.47
C ASN A 80 10.26 -17.67 -20.92
N GLN A 81 10.43 -17.46 -19.60
CA GLN A 81 11.70 -17.30 -18.89
C GLN A 81 12.54 -16.10 -19.35
N THR A 82 11.89 -15.07 -19.90
CA THR A 82 12.57 -13.82 -20.28
C THR A 82 12.42 -12.80 -19.17
N ASP A 83 13.54 -12.25 -18.69
CA ASP A 83 13.51 -11.16 -17.72
C ASP A 83 13.17 -9.84 -18.42
N MET A 84 12.21 -9.13 -17.83
CA MET A 84 11.65 -7.89 -18.36
C MET A 84 11.77 -6.80 -17.30
N ALA A 85 11.96 -5.56 -17.76
CA ALA A 85 11.96 -4.41 -16.86
C ALA A 85 11.24 -3.21 -17.47
N LEU A 86 10.54 -2.46 -16.62
CA LEU A 86 9.97 -1.15 -16.91
C LEU A 86 10.71 -0.09 -16.12
N SER A 87 11.37 0.81 -16.82
CA SER A 87 11.98 1.99 -16.22
C SER A 87 11.10 3.20 -16.46
N PHE A 88 10.59 3.77 -15.37
CA PHE A 88 9.71 4.92 -15.38
C PHE A 88 10.53 6.21 -15.38
N GLN A 89 10.05 7.20 -16.14
CA GLN A 89 10.63 8.53 -16.10
C GLN A 89 10.43 9.20 -14.73
N GLU A 90 9.31 8.91 -14.06
CA GLU A 90 8.90 9.52 -12.80
C GLU A 90 8.58 8.46 -11.75
N ALA A 91 9.03 8.67 -10.51
CA ALA A 91 8.79 7.77 -9.39
C ALA A 91 7.30 7.61 -9.07
N GLU A 92 6.53 8.70 -9.20
CA GLU A 92 5.07 8.68 -9.03
C GLU A 92 4.41 7.74 -10.04
N GLY A 93 4.83 7.80 -11.31
CA GLY A 93 4.34 6.89 -12.36
C GLY A 93 4.64 5.42 -12.06
N CYS A 94 5.83 5.13 -11.54
CA CYS A 94 6.19 3.80 -11.09
C CYS A 94 5.31 3.32 -9.94
N ALA A 95 5.06 4.17 -8.94
CA ALA A 95 4.24 3.82 -7.77
C ALA A 95 2.79 3.48 -8.19
N VAL A 96 2.21 4.23 -9.13
CA VAL A 96 0.87 3.97 -9.65
C VAL A 96 0.76 2.59 -10.29
N ILE A 97 1.69 2.23 -11.19
CA ILE A 97 1.66 0.92 -11.86
C ILE A 97 2.01 -0.21 -10.88
N TRP A 98 2.95 0.00 -9.97
CA TRP A 98 3.30 -0.96 -8.94
C TRP A 98 2.11 -1.31 -8.04
N ASN A 99 1.36 -0.30 -7.59
CA ASN A 99 0.16 -0.50 -6.79
C ASN A 99 -0.91 -1.27 -7.56
N PHE A 100 -1.09 -0.98 -8.86
CA PHE A 100 -2.01 -1.74 -9.71
C PHE A 100 -1.63 -3.22 -9.79
N VAL A 101 -0.35 -3.52 -10.02
CA VAL A 101 0.16 -4.91 -10.08
C VAL A 101 -0.06 -5.64 -8.76
N ASN A 102 0.28 -5.02 -7.63
CA ASN A 102 0.06 -5.62 -6.31
C ASN A 102 -1.41 -5.90 -6.03
N ASN A 103 -2.30 -4.93 -6.31
CA ASN A 103 -3.74 -5.11 -6.11
C ASN A 103 -4.28 -6.29 -6.92
N VAL A 104 -3.82 -6.42 -8.16
CA VAL A 104 -4.17 -7.54 -9.03
C VAL A 104 -3.64 -8.86 -8.48
N GLN A 105 -2.37 -8.94 -8.07
CA GLN A 105 -1.79 -10.17 -7.54
C GLN A 105 -2.52 -10.63 -6.26
N GLN A 106 -2.85 -9.70 -5.37
CA GLN A 106 -3.65 -9.97 -4.17
C GLN A 106 -5.06 -10.47 -4.54
N HIS A 107 -5.70 -9.85 -5.53
CA HIS A 107 -7.01 -10.31 -6.00
C HIS A 107 -6.95 -11.73 -6.59
N LEU A 108 -5.93 -12.04 -7.40
CA LEU A 108 -5.74 -13.37 -7.98
C LEU A 108 -5.40 -14.44 -6.91
N LEU A 109 -4.66 -14.07 -5.86
CA LEU A 109 -4.42 -14.93 -4.70
C LEU A 109 -5.73 -15.24 -3.97
N ASN A 110 -6.58 -14.23 -3.77
CA ASN A 110 -7.88 -14.39 -3.12
C ASN A 110 -8.83 -15.26 -3.95
N LEU A 111 -8.82 -15.14 -5.28
CA LEU A 111 -9.60 -16.00 -6.18
C LEU A 111 -9.08 -17.45 -6.19
N ALA A 112 -7.76 -17.64 -6.16
CA ALA A 112 -7.15 -18.97 -6.12
C ALA A 112 -7.35 -19.69 -4.78
N ALA A 113 -7.55 -18.95 -3.70
CA ALA A 113 -7.94 -19.49 -2.39
C ALA A 113 -9.44 -19.84 -2.28
N GLY A 114 -10.25 -19.46 -3.28
CA GLY A 114 -11.72 -19.55 -3.26
C GLY A 114 -12.34 -20.84 -3.79
N ASP A 115 -11.55 -21.86 -4.20
CA ASP A 115 -12.13 -23.10 -4.77
C ASP A 115 -12.50 -24.16 -3.71
N ASP A 116 -12.24 -23.93 -2.42
CA ASP A 116 -12.57 -24.92 -1.37
C ASP A 116 -13.25 -24.34 -0.10
N ALA A 117 -13.58 -23.04 -0.08
CA ALA A 117 -14.31 -22.48 1.06
C ALA A 117 -15.16 -21.24 0.70
N LEU A 118 -16.45 -21.50 0.44
CA LEU A 118 -17.57 -20.69 0.94
C LEU A 118 -17.80 -19.30 0.30
N SER A 119 -18.39 -19.33 -0.89
CA SER A 119 -19.66 -18.72 -1.36
C SER A 119 -20.43 -17.62 -0.56
N ASP A 120 -19.96 -17.00 0.52
CA ASP A 120 -20.78 -16.07 1.34
C ASP A 120 -20.25 -14.62 1.45
N ASP A 121 -19.05 -14.31 0.94
CA ASP A 121 -18.40 -12.99 1.13
C ASP A 121 -18.49 -12.03 -0.07
N LEU A 122 -19.43 -12.23 -0.99
CA LEU A 122 -19.58 -11.38 -2.20
C LEU A 122 -20.18 -9.99 -1.92
N GLU A 123 -20.40 -9.61 -0.66
CA GLU A 123 -20.77 -8.25 -0.25
C GLU A 123 -19.58 -7.41 0.27
N HIS A 124 -18.35 -7.96 0.31
CA HIS A 124 -17.17 -7.32 0.91
C HIS A 124 -16.29 -6.51 -0.07
N LEU A 125 -16.86 -5.86 -1.11
CA LEU A 125 -16.03 -5.17 -2.12
C LEU A 125 -15.30 -3.89 -1.62
N GLN A 126 -15.50 -3.40 -0.39
CA GLN A 126 -14.71 -2.29 0.18
C GLN A 126 -14.62 -2.34 1.71
N THR A 127 -14.43 -3.51 2.30
CA THR A 127 -14.19 -3.64 3.74
C THR A 127 -12.70 -3.63 3.99
N VAL A 128 -12.16 -2.42 4.19
CA VAL A 128 -10.86 -2.27 4.85
C VAL A 128 -10.97 -2.94 6.21
N GLN A 129 -10.24 -4.03 6.42
CA GLN A 129 -10.12 -4.71 7.71
C GLN A 129 -8.71 -4.51 8.22
N LEU A 130 -8.60 -3.90 9.40
CA LEU A 130 -7.32 -3.74 10.07
C LEU A 130 -6.98 -5.03 10.85
N PRO A 131 -5.72 -5.48 10.83
CA PRO A 131 -5.26 -6.56 11.70
C PRO A 131 -5.53 -6.27 13.19
N PRO A 132 -5.48 -7.27 14.07
CA PRO A 132 -5.56 -7.05 15.52
C PRO A 132 -4.52 -6.03 15.98
N ALA A 133 -4.94 -5.07 16.82
CA ALA A 133 -4.08 -4.04 17.39
C ALA A 133 -3.11 -4.67 18.39
N GLU A 134 -1.99 -5.20 17.88
CA GLU A 134 -0.93 -5.85 18.62
C GLU A 134 0.42 -5.36 18.12
N LEU A 135 1.44 -5.33 18.99
CA LEU A 135 2.79 -4.86 18.63
C LEU A 135 3.37 -5.60 17.41
N ALA A 136 3.12 -6.91 17.31
CA ALA A 136 3.59 -7.75 16.22
C ALA A 136 3.04 -7.34 14.83
N HIS A 137 1.83 -6.75 14.79
CA HIS A 137 1.13 -6.40 13.56
C HIS A 137 1.26 -4.93 13.19
N LEU A 138 1.96 -4.10 13.98
CA LEU A 138 2.09 -2.65 13.72
C LEU A 138 2.69 -2.32 12.35
N ALA A 139 3.56 -3.20 11.83
CA ALA A 139 4.10 -3.08 10.48
C ALA A 139 3.02 -3.13 9.41
N ASP A 140 2.17 -4.15 9.51
CA ASP A 140 1.14 -4.43 8.53
C ASP A 140 0.01 -3.41 8.65
N ILE A 141 -0.30 -2.97 9.88
CA ILE A 141 -1.25 -1.88 10.14
C ILE A 141 -0.80 -0.58 9.48
N ASP A 142 0.45 -0.11 9.72
CA ASP A 142 0.95 1.12 9.09
C ASP A 142 0.95 1.01 7.56
N HIS A 143 1.35 -0.14 7.02
CA HIS A 143 1.33 -0.38 5.57
C HIS A 143 -0.08 -0.33 4.98
N LEU A 144 -1.03 -1.05 5.58
CA LEU A 144 -2.41 -1.14 5.10
C LEU A 144 -3.15 0.20 5.21
N MET A 145 -2.93 0.93 6.31
CA MET A 145 -3.46 2.27 6.47
C MET A 145 -2.94 3.25 5.41
N ARG A 146 -1.64 3.21 5.11
CA ARG A 146 -1.06 4.02 4.03
C ARG A 146 -1.64 3.66 2.67
N ALA A 147 -1.77 2.37 2.36
CA ALA A 147 -2.33 1.89 1.11
C ALA A 147 -3.79 2.30 0.93
N ALA A 148 -4.63 2.12 1.97
CA ALA A 148 -6.04 2.49 1.95
C ALA A 148 -6.24 4.01 1.83
N SER A 149 -5.34 4.81 2.40
CA SER A 149 -5.44 6.27 2.41
C SER A 149 -5.17 6.93 1.05
N ILE A 150 -4.65 6.20 0.07
CA ILE A 150 -4.36 6.71 -1.29
C ILE A 150 -5.64 7.14 -2.01
N THR A 151 -6.72 6.36 -1.87
CA THR A 151 -7.99 6.60 -2.58
C THR A 151 -9.03 7.19 -1.64
N GLN A 152 -9.97 8.00 -2.16
CA GLN A 152 -11.05 8.55 -1.33
C GLN A 152 -11.94 7.43 -0.76
N ALA A 153 -12.28 6.43 -1.58
CA ALA A 153 -13.09 5.30 -1.13
C ALA A 153 -12.38 4.45 -0.06
N GLY A 154 -11.06 4.26 -0.18
CA GLY A 154 -10.26 3.57 0.83
C GLY A 154 -10.17 4.38 2.14
N ARG A 155 -10.04 5.71 2.07
CA ARG A 155 -10.15 6.59 3.24
C ARG A 155 -11.49 6.43 3.93
N ASP A 156 -12.60 6.50 3.18
CA ASP A 156 -13.95 6.39 3.74
C ASP A 156 -14.20 5.01 4.38
N ALA A 157 -13.70 3.93 3.76
CA ALA A 157 -13.81 2.57 4.28
C ALA A 157 -12.94 2.36 5.54
N LEU A 158 -11.72 2.91 5.54
CA LEU A 158 -10.82 2.87 6.68
C LEU A 158 -11.40 3.65 7.86
N SER A 159 -11.95 4.85 7.63
CA SER A 159 -12.62 5.63 8.67
C SER A 159 -13.76 4.84 9.31
N LYS A 160 -14.61 4.20 8.50
CA LYS A 160 -15.70 3.35 9.00
C LYS A 160 -15.20 2.16 9.82
N CYS A 161 -14.12 1.49 9.39
CA CYS A 161 -13.52 0.39 10.14
C CYS A 161 -12.95 0.85 11.49
N VAL A 162 -12.18 1.93 11.49
CA VAL A 162 -11.59 2.52 12.70
C VAL A 162 -12.66 2.88 13.72
N ILE A 163 -13.75 3.52 13.27
CA ILE A 163 -14.86 3.95 14.12
C ILE A 163 -15.62 2.73 14.64
N ARG A 164 -16.00 1.79 13.75
CA ARG A 164 -16.77 0.60 14.11
C ARG A 164 -16.05 -0.27 15.14
N ASP A 165 -14.74 -0.46 14.95
CA ASP A 165 -13.95 -1.38 15.75
C ASP A 165 -13.29 -0.69 16.95
N GLU A 166 -13.62 0.58 17.21
CA GLU A 166 -13.07 1.43 18.27
C GLU A 166 -11.53 1.38 18.30
N TYR A 167 -10.93 1.39 17.10
CA TYR A 167 -9.55 0.97 16.91
C TYR A 167 -8.54 1.87 17.62
N ILE A 168 -8.84 3.17 17.73
CA ILE A 168 -8.04 4.15 18.48
C ILE A 168 -7.87 3.69 19.93
N HIS A 169 -8.95 3.26 20.58
CA HIS A 169 -8.92 2.81 21.98
C HIS A 169 -8.08 1.54 22.17
N LYS A 170 -8.00 0.69 21.15
CA LYS A 170 -7.16 -0.53 21.17
C LYS A 170 -5.68 -0.24 20.95
N LEU A 171 -5.35 0.86 20.27
CA LEU A 171 -3.97 1.29 20.05
C LEU A 171 -3.36 1.96 21.30
N LEU A 172 -4.15 2.65 22.13
CA LEU A 172 -3.63 3.39 23.28
C LEU A 172 -2.85 2.50 24.28
N PRO A 173 -3.33 1.31 24.69
CA PRO A 173 -2.58 0.44 25.59
C PRO A 173 -1.24 -0.01 25.00
N LEU A 174 -1.15 -0.15 23.67
CA LEU A 174 0.10 -0.54 23.00
C LEU A 174 1.17 0.53 23.12
N VAL A 175 0.79 1.80 23.23
CA VAL A 175 1.73 2.91 23.48
C VAL A 175 2.40 2.69 24.82
N THR A 176 1.63 2.49 25.89
CA THR A 176 2.18 2.23 27.22
C THR A 176 3.04 0.96 27.26
N ILE A 177 2.59 -0.12 26.60
CA ILE A 177 3.40 -1.35 26.53
C ILE A 177 4.71 -1.11 25.78
N ALA A 178 4.69 -0.38 24.66
CA ALA A 178 5.90 -0.05 23.90
C ALA A 178 6.85 0.88 24.68
N GLU A 179 6.32 1.79 25.49
CA GLU A 179 7.08 2.63 26.42
C GLU A 179 7.75 1.79 27.51
N ASP A 180 7.00 0.88 28.16
CA ASP A 180 7.51 -0.01 29.20
C ASP A 180 8.62 -0.95 28.67
N LEU A 181 8.52 -1.34 27.39
CA LEU A 181 9.52 -2.14 26.68
C LEU A 181 10.69 -1.31 26.13
N GLU A 182 10.66 0.02 26.25
CA GLU A 182 11.62 0.96 25.65
C GLU A 182 11.80 0.74 24.12
N SER A 183 10.76 0.26 23.43
CA SER A 183 10.81 -0.08 22.01
C SER A 183 10.57 1.17 21.13
N LEU A 184 11.64 1.87 20.80
CA LEU A 184 11.59 3.04 19.90
C LEU A 184 10.98 2.72 18.52
N THR A 185 11.18 1.49 18.04
CA THR A 185 10.67 1.05 16.73
C THR A 185 9.14 0.99 16.75
N ASP A 186 8.56 0.40 17.79
CA ASP A 186 7.11 0.25 17.90
C ASP A 186 6.43 1.59 18.22
N LEU A 187 7.08 2.40 19.07
CA LEU A 187 6.66 3.77 19.34
C LEU A 187 6.61 4.64 18.07
N HIS A 188 7.61 4.54 17.20
CA HIS A 188 7.62 5.27 15.93
C HIS A 188 6.52 4.77 14.97
N ARG A 189 6.22 3.47 14.96
CA ARG A 189 5.11 2.89 14.16
C ARG A 189 3.76 3.38 14.68
N LEU A 190 3.53 3.31 15.99
CA LEU A 190 2.32 3.81 16.65
C LEU A 190 2.11 5.30 16.37
N CYS A 191 3.19 6.09 16.41
CA CYS A 191 3.16 7.51 16.06
C CYS A 191 2.67 7.72 14.61
N ASN A 192 3.21 6.97 13.65
CA ASN A 192 2.81 7.09 12.24
C ASN A 192 1.38 6.63 11.99
N ILE A 193 0.95 5.54 12.65
CA ILE A 193 -0.44 5.07 12.62
C ILE A 193 -1.37 6.17 13.13
N MET A 194 -1.06 6.77 14.28
CA MET A 194 -1.87 7.82 14.89
C MET A 194 -1.95 9.08 14.00
N LYS A 195 -0.83 9.48 13.37
CA LYS A 195 -0.83 10.57 12.38
C LYS A 195 -1.72 10.23 11.18
N SER A 196 -1.59 9.02 10.64
CA SER A 196 -2.41 8.56 9.52
C SER A 196 -3.90 8.63 9.85
N LEU A 197 -4.31 8.22 11.06
CA LEU A 197 -5.69 8.33 11.54
C LEU A 197 -6.20 9.77 11.54
N ILE A 198 -5.41 10.70 12.09
CA ILE A 198 -5.76 12.13 12.14
C ILE A 198 -5.84 12.71 10.71
N LEU A 199 -4.93 12.29 9.83
CA LEU A 199 -4.86 12.75 8.44
C LEU A 199 -5.99 12.19 7.55
N LEU A 200 -6.77 11.20 8.00
CA LEU A 200 -8.02 10.83 7.34
C LEU A 200 -9.03 11.99 7.31
N ASN A 201 -8.86 12.96 8.22
CA ASN A 201 -9.68 14.16 8.31
C ASN A 201 -11.20 13.84 8.43
N ASP A 202 -11.51 12.74 9.10
CA ASP A 202 -12.87 12.32 9.43
C ASP A 202 -13.31 12.96 10.76
N THR A 203 -14.47 13.61 10.76
CA THR A 203 -14.96 14.37 11.92
C THR A 203 -15.09 13.51 13.17
N THR A 204 -15.60 12.28 13.05
CA THR A 204 -15.83 11.38 14.20
C THR A 204 -14.50 10.90 14.77
N ILE A 205 -13.52 10.60 13.91
CA ILE A 205 -12.17 10.26 14.36
C ILE A 205 -11.54 11.44 15.10
N ILE A 206 -11.64 12.66 14.56
CA ILE A 206 -11.10 13.86 15.20
C ILE A 206 -11.75 14.10 16.57
N GLU A 207 -13.08 14.02 16.66
CA GLU A 207 -13.82 14.14 17.92
C GLU A 207 -13.39 13.09 18.95
N THR A 208 -13.20 11.84 18.51
CA THR A 208 -12.73 10.74 19.37
C THR A 208 -11.32 11.03 19.90
N VAL A 209 -10.41 11.46 19.02
CA VAL A 209 -9.02 11.78 19.39
C VAL A 209 -8.93 12.90 20.41
N VAL A 210 -9.81 13.91 20.33
CA VAL A 210 -9.79 15.07 21.26
C VAL A 210 -10.59 14.85 22.54
N THR A 211 -11.20 13.69 22.74
CA THR A 211 -11.97 13.42 23.97
C THR A 211 -11.02 13.25 25.16
N ASP A 212 -11.38 13.79 26.32
CA ASP A 212 -10.57 13.79 27.56
C ASP A 212 -9.87 12.45 27.94
N PRO A 213 -10.51 11.26 27.85
CA PRO A 213 -9.83 10.01 28.21
C PRO A 213 -8.87 9.50 27.12
N VAL A 214 -8.93 10.04 25.90
CA VAL A 214 -8.17 9.58 24.72
C VAL A 214 -7.00 10.52 24.41
N ILE A 215 -7.24 11.82 24.54
CA ILE A 215 -6.30 12.87 24.09
C ILE A 215 -4.91 12.71 24.71
N LEU A 216 -4.81 12.34 25.99
CA LEU A 216 -3.51 12.14 26.65
C LEU A 216 -2.72 10.97 26.03
N GLY A 217 -3.39 9.84 25.74
CA GLY A 217 -2.73 8.69 25.12
C GLY A 217 -2.34 8.97 23.66
N VAL A 218 -3.17 9.73 22.93
CA VAL A 218 -2.85 10.16 21.56
C VAL A 218 -1.65 11.10 21.55
N VAL A 219 -1.60 12.07 22.47
CA VAL A 219 -0.45 12.97 22.61
C VAL A 219 0.82 12.17 22.92
N GLY A 220 0.78 11.23 23.87
CA GLY A 220 1.91 10.36 24.17
C GLY A 220 2.41 9.58 22.94
N ALA A 221 1.51 9.04 22.13
CA ALA A 221 1.87 8.39 20.86
C ALA A 221 2.56 9.34 19.87
N LEU A 222 2.22 10.63 19.87
CA LEU A 222 2.75 11.65 18.95
C LEU A 222 4.08 12.26 19.45
N GLU A 223 4.34 12.25 20.76
CA GLU A 223 5.56 12.80 21.39
C GLU A 223 6.85 12.11 20.95
N CYS A 224 6.75 10.89 20.43
CA CYS A 224 7.86 10.11 19.87
C CYS A 224 8.62 10.84 18.73
N THR A 225 8.02 11.86 18.14
CA THR A 225 8.64 12.67 17.06
C THR A 225 9.55 13.79 17.55
N PHE A 226 9.42 14.21 18.81
CA PHE A 226 10.18 15.34 19.36
C PHE A 226 11.43 14.93 20.15
N GLY A 227 11.76 13.64 20.24
CA GLY A 227 12.92 13.16 21.02
C GLY A 227 12.78 13.32 22.53
N TYR A 228 11.57 13.63 23.00
CA TYR A 228 11.20 13.67 24.41
C TYR A 228 10.18 12.57 24.65
N ALA A 229 10.65 11.33 24.87
CA ALA A 229 9.80 10.36 25.52
C ALA A 229 9.65 10.82 26.97
N PHE A 230 8.47 11.27 27.37
CA PHE A 230 8.13 11.53 28.76
C PHE A 230 7.97 10.18 29.49
N MET A 231 9.08 9.48 29.68
CA MET A 231 9.14 8.22 30.42
C MET A 231 8.81 8.51 31.89
N HIS A 232 7.60 8.17 32.35
CA HIS A 232 7.24 8.13 33.76
C HIS A 232 7.57 9.42 34.57
N GLY A 233 7.45 10.60 33.95
CA GLY A 233 7.78 11.88 34.60
C GLY A 233 9.28 12.19 34.67
N ARG A 234 10.11 11.53 33.87
CA ARG A 234 11.53 11.87 33.68
C ARG A 234 11.82 12.07 32.20
N ALA A 235 12.22 13.29 31.84
CA ALA A 235 12.75 13.60 30.52
C ALA A 235 14.07 12.84 30.32
N LEU A 236 14.08 11.84 29.43
CA LEU A 236 15.32 11.28 28.93
C LEU A 236 15.73 12.05 27.68
N THR A 237 16.83 12.80 27.79
CA THR A 237 17.50 13.43 26.66
C THR A 237 18.15 12.33 25.82
N VAL A 238 17.54 11.96 24.69
CA VAL A 238 18.19 11.09 23.70
C VAL A 238 19.22 11.95 22.96
N TYR A 239 20.48 11.87 23.38
CA TYR A 239 21.59 12.46 22.62
C TYR A 239 21.72 11.73 21.27
N ARG A 240 21.82 12.53 20.21
CA ARG A 240 22.04 12.14 18.81
C ARG A 240 23.18 11.15 18.61
#